data_AF-A0A1Q5RFU7-F1
#
_entry.id   AF-A0A1Q5RFU7-F1
#
_cell.length_a   1.000
_cell.length_b   1.000
_cell.length_c   1.000
_cell.angle_alpha   90.00
_cell.angle_beta   90.00
_cell.angle_gamma   90.00
#
_symmetry.space_group_name_H-M   'P 1'
#
loop_
_entity.id
_entity.type
_entity.pdbx_description
1 polymer ?
#
loop_
_entity_poly.entity_id
_entity_poly.type
_entity_poly.pdbx_seq_one_letter_code
_entity_poly.pdbx_strand_id
1 'polypeptide(L)'
;MAEVTFAKADPVAGLIDVPLPHEVSLLPQTWEARLAIVLLVVAVGAALWRYAHLRRVNRYRRQALAELSRIEHARNSASPELLSKLTVLVRRTALAAFPREQVAPLIGPAWLSFLDRSYGGEEFSHGVGCLLVSGPYQRMPPDGAELQSLVRLVRRWIRGHHA
;
A
#
# COMPACT_ATOMS: atom_id res chain seq x y z
N MET A 1 -64.77 -71.65 -44.69
CA MET A 1 -64.37 -70.29 -45.12
C MET A 1 -63.58 -69.70 -43.97
N ALA A 2 -62.29 -69.45 -44.17
CA ALA A 2 -61.39 -68.90 -43.15
C ALA A 2 -61.12 -67.43 -43.47
N GLU A 3 -61.61 -66.52 -42.63
CA GLU A 3 -61.12 -65.14 -42.63
C GLU A 3 -59.93 -65.06 -41.68
N VAL A 4 -58.75 -64.80 -42.24
CA VAL A 4 -57.54 -64.51 -41.47
C VAL A 4 -57.47 -62.99 -41.31
N THR A 5 -57.92 -62.49 -40.17
CA THR A 5 -57.69 -61.11 -39.77
C THR A 5 -56.26 -61.00 -39.22
N PHE A 6 -55.37 -60.36 -39.97
CA PHE A 6 -54.04 -60.00 -39.47
C PHE A 6 -54.19 -58.95 -38.35
N ALA A 7 -53.92 -59.35 -37.11
CA ALA A 7 -53.83 -58.43 -35.99
C ALA A 7 -52.67 -57.44 -36.24
N LYS A 8 -53.02 -56.15 -36.34
CA LYS A 8 -52.08 -55.04 -36.50
C LYS A 8 -51.18 -54.98 -35.26
N ALA A 9 -49.93 -55.44 -35.39
CA ALA A 9 -48.94 -55.36 -34.32
C ALA A 9 -48.74 -53.89 -33.91
N ASP A 10 -48.82 -53.63 -32.60
CA ASP A 10 -48.67 -52.30 -32.01
C ASP A 10 -47.19 -51.87 -32.11
N PRO A 11 -46.85 -50.86 -32.94
CA PRO A 11 -45.47 -50.52 -33.29
C PRO A 11 -44.66 -49.93 -32.12
N VAL A 12 -45.30 -49.62 -30.98
CA VAL A 12 -44.65 -49.03 -29.80
C VAL A 12 -44.49 -50.00 -28.64
N ALA A 13 -45.05 -51.21 -28.73
CA ALA A 13 -45.06 -52.20 -27.64
C ALA A 13 -43.66 -52.80 -27.31
N GLY A 14 -42.64 -52.51 -28.12
CA GLY A 14 -41.27 -53.00 -27.94
C GLY A 14 -40.23 -51.91 -27.62
N LEU A 15 -40.66 -50.67 -27.32
CA LEU A 15 -39.73 -49.60 -26.98
C LEU A 15 -39.16 -49.82 -25.58
N ILE A 16 -37.83 -49.94 -25.51
CA ILE A 16 -37.08 -50.00 -24.27
C ILE A 16 -36.89 -48.57 -23.78
N ASP A 17 -37.37 -48.25 -22.58
CA ASP A 17 -37.12 -46.96 -21.94
C ASP A 17 -35.61 -46.75 -21.79
N VAL A 18 -35.09 -45.72 -22.45
CA VAL A 18 -33.68 -45.33 -22.33
C VAL A 18 -33.50 -44.68 -20.96
N PRO A 19 -32.65 -45.23 -20.08
CA PRO A 19 -32.39 -44.60 -18.80
C PRO A 19 -31.81 -43.20 -19.04
N LEU A 20 -32.44 -42.18 -18.45
CA LEU A 20 -31.92 -40.81 -18.54
C LEU A 20 -30.49 -40.77 -17.96
N PRO A 21 -29.56 -40.03 -18.60
CA PRO A 21 -28.22 -39.87 -18.04
C PRO A 21 -28.34 -39.20 -16.67
N HIS A 22 -27.58 -39.73 -15.71
CA HIS A 22 -27.50 -39.15 -14.38
C HIS A 22 -27.04 -37.70 -14.46
N GLU A 23 -27.63 -36.82 -13.65
CA GLU A 23 -27.24 -35.42 -13.61
C GLU A 23 -25.76 -35.29 -13.24
N VAL A 24 -24.97 -34.71 -14.15
CA VAL A 24 -23.56 -34.43 -13.92
C VAL A 24 -23.44 -33.27 -12.93
N SER A 25 -22.95 -33.57 -11.72
CA SER A 25 -22.62 -32.51 -10.75
C SER A 25 -21.55 -31.58 -11.33
N LEU A 26 -21.88 -30.30 -11.48
CA LEU A 26 -20.97 -29.24 -11.94
C LEU A 26 -19.89 -28.87 -10.90
N LEU A 27 -19.98 -29.41 -9.69
CA LEU A 27 -18.94 -29.27 -8.67
C LEU A 27 -17.90 -30.37 -8.86
N PRO A 28 -16.60 -30.05 -8.88
CA PRO A 28 -15.58 -31.06 -9.08
C PRO A 28 -15.55 -32.01 -7.88
N GLN A 29 -15.90 -33.28 -8.12
CA GLN A 29 -15.99 -34.32 -7.09
C GLN A 29 -14.62 -34.81 -6.59
N THR A 30 -13.52 -34.35 -7.19
CA THR A 30 -12.17 -34.74 -6.79
C THR A 30 -11.66 -33.90 -5.61
N TRP A 31 -11.11 -34.59 -4.61
CA TRP A 31 -10.52 -33.96 -3.42
C TRP A 31 -9.41 -32.94 -3.79
N GLU A 32 -8.72 -33.17 -4.90
CA GLU A 32 -7.71 -32.27 -5.47
C GLU A 32 -8.29 -30.92 -5.88
N ALA A 33 -9.46 -30.89 -6.52
CA ALA A 33 -10.10 -29.65 -6.91
C ALA A 33 -10.61 -28.85 -5.70
N ARG A 34 -11.11 -29.56 -4.67
CA ARG A 34 -11.45 -28.93 -3.38
C ARG A 34 -10.24 -28.29 -2.74
N LEU A 35 -9.11 -29.01 -2.70
CA LEU A 35 -7.85 -28.49 -2.16
C LEU A 35 -7.36 -27.27 -2.96
N ALA A 36 -7.44 -27.32 -4.29
CA ALA A 36 -7.08 -26.21 -5.17
C ALA A 36 -7.94 -24.96 -4.91
N ILE A 37 -9.26 -25.12 -4.72
CA ILE A 37 -10.16 -24.01 -4.38
C ILE A 37 -9.77 -23.41 -3.02
N VAL A 38 -9.51 -24.24 -2.00
CA VAL A 38 -9.08 -23.75 -0.69
C VAL A 38 -7.75 -22.98 -0.79
N LEU A 39 -6.77 -23.52 -1.50
CA LEU A 39 -5.48 -22.86 -1.75
C LEU A 39 -5.66 -21.51 -2.46
N LEU A 40 -6.52 -21.45 -3.48
CA LEU A 40 -6.83 -20.22 -4.19
C LEU A 40 -7.44 -19.17 -3.25
N VAL A 41 -8.42 -19.56 -2.44
CA VAL A 41 -9.07 -18.66 -1.47
C VAL A 41 -8.06 -18.12 -0.45
N VAL A 42 -7.18 -18.98 0.08
CA VAL A 42 -6.12 -18.57 1.01
C VAL A 42 -5.13 -17.62 0.33
N ALA A 43 -4.71 -17.92 -0.89
CA ALA A 43 -3.79 -17.06 -1.64
C ALA A 43 -4.40 -15.69 -1.93
N VAL A 44 -5.67 -15.64 -2.35
CA VAL A 44 -6.40 -14.39 -2.58
C VAL A 44 -6.57 -13.62 -1.27
N GLY A 45 -6.95 -14.28 -0.18
CA GLY A 45 -7.08 -13.68 1.15
C GLY A 45 -5.75 -13.07 1.63
N ALA A 46 -4.65 -13.81 1.49
CA ALA A 46 -3.31 -13.34 1.85
C ALA A 46 -2.87 -12.17 0.97
N ALA A 47 -3.14 -12.21 -0.34
CA ALA A 47 -2.83 -11.12 -1.26
C ALA A 47 -3.62 -9.84 -0.92
N LEU A 48 -4.93 -9.98 -0.66
CA LEU A 48 -5.79 -8.86 -0.25
C LEU A 48 -5.37 -8.27 1.09
N TRP A 49 -5.05 -9.11 2.08
CA TRP A 49 -4.55 -8.67 3.38
C TRP A 49 -3.22 -7.93 3.24
N ARG A 50 -2.27 -8.50 2.48
CA ARG A 50 -0.97 -7.86 2.22
C ARG A 50 -1.15 -6.54 1.49
N TYR A 51 -2.03 -6.48 0.50
CA TYR A 51 -2.35 -5.26 -0.24
C TYR A 51 -3.00 -4.19 0.65
N ALA A 52 -3.95 -4.58 1.50
CA ALA A 52 -4.60 -3.68 2.44
C ALA A 52 -3.61 -3.17 3.50
N HIS A 53 -2.74 -4.04 3.99
CA HIS A 53 -1.68 -3.69 4.93
C HIS A 53 -0.68 -2.73 4.29
N LEU A 54 -0.16 -3.04 3.10
CA LEU A 54 0.70 -2.15 2.32
C LEU A 54 0.03 -0.81 2.02
N ARG A 55 -1.27 -0.80 1.70
CA ARG A 55 -2.03 0.44 1.51
C ARG A 55 -2.12 1.24 2.80
N ARG A 56 -2.45 0.60 3.94
CA ARG A 56 -2.53 1.27 5.25
C ARG A 56 -1.18 1.86 5.65
N VAL A 57 -0.11 1.08 5.52
CA VAL A 57 1.27 1.54 5.76
C VAL A 57 1.61 2.69 4.81
N ASN A 58 1.22 2.65 3.53
CA ASN A 58 1.50 3.75 2.61
C ASN A 58 0.55 4.96 2.74
N ARG A 59 -0.49 4.93 3.59
CA ARG A 59 -1.38 6.09 3.79
C ARG A 59 -0.63 7.26 4.42
N TYR A 60 0.19 7.01 5.44
CA TYR A 60 0.94 8.09 6.08
C TYR A 60 1.93 8.72 5.10
N ARG A 61 2.60 7.94 4.25
CA ARG A 61 3.50 8.45 3.20
C ARG A 61 2.77 9.34 2.20
N ARG A 62 1.59 8.91 1.74
CA ARG A 62 0.76 9.71 0.82
C ARG A 62 0.29 11.01 1.46
N GLN A 63 -0.14 10.96 2.72
CA GLN A 63 -0.53 12.16 3.47
C GLN A 63 0.65 13.12 3.65
N ALA A 64 1.82 12.61 4.02
CA ALA A 64 3.02 13.42 4.19
C ALA A 64 3.48 14.08 2.87
N LEU A 65 3.42 13.35 1.75
CA LEU A 65 3.73 13.91 0.42
C LEU A 65 2.70 14.94 -0.03
N ALA A 66 1.42 14.72 0.22
CA ALA A 66 0.37 15.68 -0.11
C ALA A 66 0.53 16.98 0.69
N GLU A 67 0.87 16.87 1.98
CA GLU A 67 1.13 18.02 2.84
C GLU A 67 2.41 18.76 2.42
N LEU A 68 3.48 18.04 2.06
CA LEU A 68 4.69 18.64 1.51
C LEU A 68 4.38 19.46 0.25
N SER A 69 3.57 18.93 -0.66
CA SER A 69 3.16 19.67 -1.86
C SER A 69 2.35 20.92 -1.51
N ARG A 70 1.47 20.88 -0.50
CA ARG A 70 0.73 22.07 -0.05
C ARG A 70 1.66 23.15 0.52
N ILE A 71 2.65 22.74 1.31
CA ILE A 71 3.65 23.66 1.87
C ILE A 71 4.46 24.32 0.75
N GLU A 72 4.83 23.57 -0.29
CA GLU A 72 5.57 24.08 -1.47
C GLU A 72 4.73 25.06 -2.31
N HIS A 73 3.43 24.79 -2.49
CA HIS A 73 2.54 25.64 -3.27
C HIS A 73 2.09 26.90 -2.52
N ALA A 74 2.26 26.94 -1.20
CA ALA A 74 2.01 28.13 -0.38
C ALA A 74 3.09 29.19 -0.65
N ARG A 75 2.97 29.86 -1.80
CA ARG A 75 3.90 30.84 -2.40
C ARG A 75 4.23 32.07 -1.52
N ASN A 76 3.60 32.20 -0.35
CA ASN A 76 3.68 33.34 0.56
C ASN A 76 4.25 33.00 1.95
N SER A 77 4.67 31.77 2.22
CA SER A 77 5.30 31.48 3.52
C SER A 77 6.72 32.05 3.52
N ALA A 78 6.96 33.05 4.36
CA ALA A 78 8.31 33.54 4.63
C ALA A 78 9.23 32.36 4.99
N SER A 79 10.52 32.43 4.62
CA SER A 79 11.52 31.38 4.86
C SER A 79 11.44 30.70 6.25
N PRO A 80 11.21 31.43 7.37
CA PRO A 80 11.11 30.82 8.69
C PRO A 80 9.84 29.97 8.89
N GLU A 81 8.70 30.40 8.36
CA GLU A 81 7.44 29.68 8.48
C GLU A 81 7.46 28.37 7.69
N LEU A 82 8.02 28.41 6.48
CA LEU A 82 8.14 27.23 5.64
C LEU A 82 9.02 26.18 6.32
N LEU A 83 10.13 26.63 6.92
CA LEU A 83 11.04 25.74 7.62
C LEU A 83 10.41 25.10 8.86
N SER A 84 9.68 25.89 9.66
CA SER A 84 8.91 25.37 10.80
C SER A 84 7.90 24.31 10.36
N LYS A 85 7.14 24.57 9.28
CA LYS A 85 6.19 23.59 8.71
C LYS A 85 6.90 22.32 8.24
N LEU A 86 8.07 22.42 7.62
CA LEU A 86 8.87 21.26 7.22
C LEU A 86 9.34 20.45 8.42
N THR A 87 9.90 21.09 9.45
CA THR A 87 10.38 20.40 10.66
C THR A 87 9.24 19.64 11.36
N VAL A 88 8.06 20.27 11.48
CA VAL A 88 6.87 19.61 12.05
C VAL A 88 6.41 18.45 11.18
N LEU A 89 6.40 18.61 9.85
CA LEU A 89 6.01 17.55 8.93
C LEU A 89 6.93 16.33 9.04
N VAL A 90 8.25 16.53 9.04
CA VAL A 90 9.23 15.43 9.17
C VAL A 90 9.07 14.74 10.52
N ARG A 91 8.94 15.50 11.61
CA ARG A 91 8.78 14.93 12.96
C ARG A 91 7.50 14.09 13.08
N ARG A 92 6.37 14.59 12.55
CA ARG A 92 5.11 13.83 12.51
C ARG A 92 5.24 12.59 11.64
N THR A 93 5.95 12.66 10.51
CA THR A 93 6.15 11.53 9.61
C THR A 93 7.01 10.45 10.27
N ALA A 94 8.08 10.83 10.97
CA ALA A 94 8.90 9.89 11.71
C ALA A 94 8.14 9.20 12.86
N LEU A 95 7.31 9.94 13.61
CA LEU A 95 6.46 9.35 14.65
C LEU A 95 5.36 8.43 14.10
N ALA A 96 4.98 8.59 12.84
CA ALA A 96 4.04 7.69 12.17
C ALA A 96 4.73 6.45 11.56
N ALA A 97 6.02 6.56 11.23
CA ALA A 97 6.80 5.50 10.61
C ALA A 97 7.52 4.60 11.64
N PHE A 98 7.98 5.17 12.77
CA PHE A 98 8.83 4.49 13.74
C PHE A 98 8.22 4.48 15.15
N PRO A 99 8.63 3.56 16.04
CA PRO A 99 8.19 3.53 17.43
C PRO A 99 8.46 4.85 18.16
N ARG A 100 7.48 5.31 18.94
CA ARG A 100 7.54 6.61 19.64
C ARG A 100 8.71 6.64 20.62
N GLU A 101 9.03 5.53 21.26
CA GLU A 101 10.09 5.39 22.25
C GLU A 101 11.47 5.70 21.65
N GLN A 102 11.66 5.41 20.36
CA GLN A 102 12.92 5.64 19.66
C GLN A 102 13.03 7.08 19.15
N VAL A 103 11.93 7.67 18.68
CA VAL A 103 11.94 8.98 18.02
C VAL A 103 11.72 10.15 18.98
N ALA A 104 10.83 10.01 19.96
CA ALA A 104 10.47 11.09 20.88
C ALA A 104 11.66 11.72 21.64
N PRO A 105 12.65 10.95 22.15
CA PRO A 105 13.76 11.54 22.89
C PRO A 105 14.82 12.20 22.00
N LEU A 106 14.77 12.02 20.67
CA LEU A 106 15.79 12.55 19.76
C LEU A 106 15.61 14.05 19.54
N ILE A 107 16.67 14.81 19.80
CA ILE A 107 16.72 16.27 19.64
C ILE A 107 18.06 16.64 19.00
N GLY A 108 18.07 17.74 18.24
CA GLY A 108 19.30 18.34 17.74
C GLY A 108 20.09 17.40 16.81
N PRO A 109 21.40 17.23 17.01
CA PRO A 109 22.23 16.37 16.16
C PRO A 109 21.78 14.91 16.14
N ALA A 110 21.33 14.37 17.29
CA ALA A 110 20.88 12.98 17.38
C ALA A 110 19.63 12.71 16.51
N TRP A 111 18.80 13.73 16.34
CA TRP A 111 17.65 13.67 15.43
C TRP A 111 18.09 13.63 13.97
N LEU A 112 19.06 14.45 13.56
CA LEU A 112 19.58 14.45 12.19
C LEU A 112 20.27 13.13 11.85
N SER A 113 21.11 12.60 12.75
CA SER A 113 21.75 11.30 12.57
C SER A 113 20.74 10.14 12.50
N PHE A 114 19.61 10.25 13.18
CA PHE A 114 18.53 9.27 13.03
C PHE A 114 17.91 9.33 11.64
N LEU A 115 17.57 10.53 11.15
CA LEU A 115 17.01 10.70 9.81
C LEU A 115 17.93 10.11 8.74
N ASP A 116 19.23 10.35 8.85
CA ASP A 116 20.29 9.80 8.02
C ASP A 116 20.33 8.27 8.02
N ARG A 117 20.29 7.65 9.20
CA ARG A 117 20.20 6.18 9.32
C ARG A 117 18.92 5.61 8.73
N SER A 118 17.80 6.32 8.80
CA SER A 118 16.51 5.83 8.30
C SER A 118 16.46 5.67 6.77
N TYR A 119 17.33 6.30 5.98
CA TYR A 119 17.37 6.15 4.52
C TYR A 119 18.75 5.82 3.94
N GLY A 120 19.79 5.73 4.79
CA GLY A 120 21.15 5.39 4.38
C GLY A 120 21.89 6.53 3.70
N GLY A 121 21.76 7.77 4.21
CA GLY A 121 22.51 8.93 3.71
C GLY A 121 23.06 9.80 4.84
N GLU A 122 23.69 10.94 4.49
CA GLU A 122 24.32 11.86 5.45
C GLU A 122 23.91 13.33 5.22
N GLU A 123 22.91 13.56 4.37
CA GLU A 123 22.54 14.91 3.93
C GLU A 123 21.75 15.68 5.02
N PHE A 124 21.22 15.00 6.04
CA PHE A 124 20.60 15.69 7.17
C PHE A 124 21.61 16.19 8.19
N SER A 125 22.65 15.40 8.50
CA SER A 125 23.69 15.79 9.47
C SER A 125 24.78 16.68 8.89
N HIS A 126 25.12 16.54 7.60
CA HIS A 126 26.21 17.30 6.96
C HIS A 126 25.76 18.22 5.83
N GLY A 127 24.47 18.21 5.47
CA GLY A 127 23.94 18.98 4.35
C GLY A 127 22.86 19.98 4.73
N VAL A 128 22.00 20.31 3.76
CA VAL A 128 20.89 21.26 3.92
C VAL A 128 19.86 20.83 4.98
N GLY A 129 19.84 19.56 5.39
CA GLY A 129 18.94 19.11 6.45
C GLY A 129 19.28 19.64 7.84
N CYS A 130 20.49 20.18 8.06
CA CYS A 130 20.85 20.87 9.30
C CYS A 130 19.90 22.04 9.59
N LEU A 131 19.38 22.68 8.54
CA LEU A 131 18.42 23.79 8.62
C LEU A 131 17.16 23.43 9.43
N LEU A 132 16.76 22.15 9.47
CA LEU A 132 15.60 21.71 10.26
C LEU A 132 15.77 21.94 11.76
N VAL A 133 17.02 21.92 12.24
CA VAL A 133 17.39 22.13 13.65
C VAL A 133 17.92 23.54 13.87
N SER A 134 18.84 24.01 13.00
CA SER A 134 19.52 25.29 13.20
C SER A 134 18.72 26.49 12.71
N GLY A 135 17.79 26.30 11.78
CA GLY A 135 17.14 27.39 11.08
C GLY A 135 16.30 28.35 11.93
N PRO A 136 15.54 27.90 12.95
CA PRO A 136 14.87 28.82 13.89
C PRO A 136 15.83 29.74 14.66
N TYR A 137 17.11 29.38 14.75
CA TYR A 137 18.14 30.10 15.48
C TYR A 137 19.10 30.88 14.57
N GLN A 138 18.93 30.81 13.24
CA GLN A 138 19.77 31.55 12.30
C GLN A 138 19.31 33.01 12.22
N ARG A 139 20.29 33.93 12.32
CA ARG A 139 20.07 35.38 12.19
C ARG A 139 19.68 35.79 10.76
N MET A 140 20.10 35.01 9.77
CA MET A 140 19.81 35.26 8.37
C MET A 140 18.91 34.15 7.85
N PRO A 141 17.77 34.48 7.22
CA PRO A 141 16.89 33.46 6.67
C PRO A 141 17.61 32.68 5.56
N PRO A 142 17.42 31.35 5.46
CA PRO A 142 18.00 30.56 4.39
C PRO A 142 17.50 31.05 3.03
N ASP A 143 18.37 30.92 2.02
CA ASP A 143 18.07 31.34 0.66
C ASP A 143 17.02 30.40 0.03
N GLY A 144 16.28 30.89 -0.95
CA GLY A 144 15.24 30.12 -1.65
C GLY A 144 15.78 28.84 -2.28
N ALA A 145 17.03 28.84 -2.75
CA ALA A 145 17.68 27.67 -3.31
C ALA A 145 17.97 26.57 -2.26
N GLU A 146 18.35 26.97 -1.03
CA GLU A 146 18.59 26.05 0.08
C GLU A 146 17.28 25.42 0.55
N LEU A 147 16.23 26.24 0.68
CA LEU A 147 14.87 25.79 1.00
C LEU A 147 14.34 24.79 -0.01
N GLN A 148 14.50 25.03 -1.32
CA GLN A 148 14.10 24.06 -2.33
C GLN A 148 14.91 22.77 -2.26
N SER A 149 16.20 22.86 -1.96
CA SER A 149 17.06 21.68 -1.78
C SER A 149 16.63 20.87 -0.56
N LEU A 150 16.25 21.53 0.53
CA LEU A 150 15.66 20.90 1.71
C LEU A 150 14.33 20.22 1.40
N VAL A 151 13.42 20.87 0.67
CA VAL A 151 12.14 20.26 0.25
C VAL A 151 12.39 19.00 -0.58
N ARG A 152 13.35 19.02 -1.50
CA ARG A 152 13.75 17.84 -2.30
C ARG A 152 14.32 16.73 -1.42
N LEU A 153 15.16 17.07 -0.44
CA LEU A 153 15.72 16.12 0.52
C LEU A 153 14.61 15.46 1.35
N VAL A 154 13.69 16.25 1.92
CA VAL A 154 12.54 15.75 2.68
C VAL A 154 11.64 14.87 1.81
N ARG A 155 11.35 15.27 0.57
CA ARG A 155 10.58 14.46 -0.38
C ARG A 155 11.20 13.09 -0.63
N ARG A 156 12.52 13.05 -0.83
CA ARG A 156 13.28 11.80 -1.04
C ARG A 156 13.26 10.93 0.21
N TRP A 157 13.46 11.51 1.38
CA TRP A 157 13.37 10.80 2.65
C TRP A 157 11.97 10.20 2.89
N ILE A 158 10.89 10.96 2.68
CA ILE A 158 9.52 10.45 2.84
C ILE A 158 9.24 9.26 1.90
N ARG A 159 9.82 9.24 0.70
CA ARG A 159 9.67 8.14 -0.27
C ARG A 159 10.54 6.93 0.05
N GLY A 160 11.75 7.15 0.56
CA GLY A 160 12.79 6.13 0.66
C GLY A 160 13.14 5.66 2.07
N HIS A 161 12.58 6.26 3.13
CA HIS A 161 12.91 5.81 4.49
C HIS A 161 12.42 4.38 4.74
N HIS A 162 13.30 3.61 5.35
CA HIS A 162 13.05 2.25 5.82
C HIS A 162 12.41 2.33 7.20
N ALA A 163 11.11 2.06 7.26
CA ALA A 163 10.30 1.99 8.48
C ALA A 163 10.13 0.53 8.89
#